data_AF-A0A1Q2MBC5-F1
#
_entry.id   AF-A0A1Q2MBC5-F1
#
_cell.length_a   1.000
_cell.length_b   1.000
_cell.length_c   1.000
_cell.angle_alpha   90.00
_cell.angle_beta   90.00
_cell.angle_gamma   90.00
#
_symmetry.space_group_name_H-M   'P 1'
#
loop_
_entity.id
_entity.type
_entity.pdbx_description
1 polymer ?
#
loop_
_entity_poly.entity_id
_entity_poly.type
_entity_poly.pdbx_seq_one_letter_code
_entity_poly.pdbx_strand_id
1 'polypeptide(L)'
;MIQCKDCELCDFKEGKGIVFRCNPFVNIKEPECLTKWQLMKTDHLIANMNMLLRSQQKLAPIQDKLIKFMEREIDDIEETDSWKYGTDENYDIEFNENDDWEDNEDEESF
;
A
#
# COMPACT_ATOMS: atom_id res chain seq x y z
N MET A 1 -26.97 -25.58 7.84
CA MET A 1 -27.41 -24.36 7.13
C MET A 1 -28.33 -23.54 8.02
N ILE A 2 -27.75 -23.01 9.09
CA ILE A 2 -28.44 -22.01 9.91
C ILE A 2 -28.36 -20.65 9.20
N GLN A 3 -29.50 -20.07 8.86
CA GLN A 3 -29.51 -18.68 8.39
C GLN A 3 -29.20 -17.77 9.58
N CYS A 4 -28.53 -16.65 9.35
CA CYS A 4 -28.25 -15.72 10.45
C CYS A 4 -29.53 -15.14 11.07
N LYS A 5 -30.66 -15.21 10.38
CA LYS A 5 -32.01 -14.91 10.90
C LYS A 5 -32.43 -15.83 12.05
N ASP A 6 -31.93 -17.06 12.06
CA ASP A 6 -32.24 -18.09 13.05
C ASP A 6 -31.10 -18.22 14.09
N CYS A 7 -30.11 -17.33 14.03
CA CYS A 7 -28.97 -17.33 14.93
C CYS A 7 -29.22 -16.41 16.12
N GLU A 8 -29.26 -16.96 17.34
CA GLU A 8 -29.38 -16.20 18.61
C GLU A 8 -28.28 -15.14 18.82
N LEU A 9 -27.17 -15.25 18.09
CA LEU A 9 -26.04 -14.32 18.17
C LEU A 9 -26.13 -13.21 17.10
N CYS A 10 -27.23 -13.13 16.35
CA CYS A 10 -27.43 -12.14 15.30
C CYS A 10 -28.65 -11.27 15.62
N ASP A 11 -28.41 -9.98 15.83
CA ASP A 11 -29.47 -9.00 16.03
C ASP A 11 -29.66 -8.17 14.75
N PHE A 12 -30.86 -8.26 14.19
CA PHE A 12 -31.30 -7.36 13.12
C PHE A 12 -32.03 -6.18 13.77
N LYS A 13 -31.37 -5.02 13.88
CA LYS A 13 -32.06 -3.78 14.28
C LYS A 13 -32.57 -3.09 13.02
N GLU A 14 -33.89 -2.96 12.91
CA GLU A 14 -34.54 -2.26 11.80
C GLU A 14 -33.89 -0.88 11.57
N GLY A 15 -33.31 -0.70 10.38
CA GLY A 15 -32.66 0.54 9.94
C GLY A 15 -31.22 0.80 10.42
N LYS A 16 -30.66 0.02 11.35
CA LYS A 16 -29.30 0.27 11.92
C LYS A 16 -28.25 -0.78 11.57
N GLY A 17 -28.55 -1.64 10.60
CA GLY A 17 -27.64 -2.70 10.17
C GLY A 17 -27.72 -3.94 11.05
N ILE A 18 -26.91 -4.93 10.69
CA ILE A 18 -26.88 -6.24 11.33
C ILE A 18 -25.77 -6.23 12.38
N VAL A 19 -26.09 -6.57 13.63
CA VAL A 19 -25.12 -6.69 14.71
C VAL A 19 -24.93 -8.16 15.04
N PHE A 20 -23.71 -8.64 14.82
CA PHE A 20 -23.33 -10.00 15.17
C PHE A 20 -22.57 -10.01 16.49
N ARG A 21 -23.02 -10.83 17.44
CA ARG A 21 -22.35 -11.11 18.72
C ARG A 21 -21.58 -12.43 18.72
N CYS A 22 -21.50 -13.10 17.56
CA CYS A 22 -20.71 -14.32 17.43
C CYS A 22 -19.22 -13.97 17.39
N ASN A 23 -18.42 -14.57 18.27
CA ASN A 23 -16.97 -14.53 18.30
C ASN A 23 -16.42 -15.82 17.67
N PRO A 24 -15.57 -15.71 16.63
CA PRO A 24 -15.00 -16.85 15.92
C PRO A 24 -14.30 -17.92 16.76
N PHE A 25 -13.78 -17.54 17.93
CA PHE A 25 -12.99 -18.41 18.78
C PHE A 25 -13.73 -18.96 20.01
N VAL A 26 -14.97 -18.48 20.27
CA VAL A 26 -15.66 -18.77 21.54
C VAL A 26 -17.03 -19.40 21.33
N ASN A 27 -17.86 -18.86 20.43
CA ASN A 27 -19.29 -19.22 20.37
C ASN A 27 -19.80 -19.42 18.94
N ILE A 28 -18.96 -19.97 18.05
CA ILE A 28 -19.41 -20.38 16.72
C ILE A 28 -20.28 -21.64 16.81
N LYS A 29 -21.46 -21.58 16.17
CA LYS A 29 -22.40 -22.70 16.08
C LYS A 29 -22.11 -23.65 14.90
N GLU A 30 -21.88 -23.10 13.71
CA GLU A 30 -21.61 -23.86 12.48
C GLU A 30 -20.38 -23.32 11.75
N PRO A 31 -19.64 -24.15 10.98
CA PRO A 31 -18.48 -23.69 10.22
C PRO A 31 -18.82 -22.60 9.19
N GLU A 32 -20.06 -22.57 8.67
CA GLU A 32 -20.54 -21.51 7.76
C GLU A 32 -20.52 -20.11 8.40
N CYS A 33 -20.60 -20.02 9.74
CA CYS A 33 -20.47 -18.75 10.45
C CYS A 33 -19.08 -18.12 10.28
N LEU A 34 -18.02 -18.92 10.11
CA LEU A 34 -16.67 -18.43 9.83
C LEU A 34 -16.61 -17.73 8.47
N THR A 35 -17.20 -18.34 7.43
CA THR A 35 -17.22 -17.78 6.08
C THR A 35 -17.97 -16.44 6.05
N LYS A 36 -19.12 -16.35 6.74
CA LYS A 36 -19.87 -15.09 6.87
C LYS A 36 -19.06 -14.02 7.60
N TRP A 37 -18.29 -14.42 8.62
CA TRP A 37 -17.36 -13.54 9.31
C TRP A 37 -16.24 -13.02 8.40
N GLN A 38 -15.68 -13.90 7.57
CA GLN A 38 -14.67 -13.53 6.58
C GLN A 38 -15.24 -12.50 5.59
N LEU A 39 -16.42 -12.76 5.03
CA LEU A 39 -17.10 -11.84 4.10
C LEU A 39 -17.33 -10.45 4.71
N MET A 40 -17.78 -10.38 5.96
CA MET A 40 -17.97 -9.08 6.62
C MET A 40 -16.66 -8.34 6.88
N LYS A 41 -15.60 -9.04 7.28
CA LYS A 41 -14.29 -8.41 7.44
C LYS A 41 -13.75 -7.89 6.11
N THR A 42 -13.95 -8.63 5.02
CA THR A 42 -13.55 -8.17 3.68
C THR A 42 -14.34 -6.95 3.24
N ASP A 43 -15.65 -6.90 3.51
CA ASP A 43 -16.46 -5.71 3.20
C ASP A 43 -15.97 -4.49 3.98
N HIS A 44 -15.63 -4.65 5.27
CA HIS A 44 -15.06 -3.57 6.07
C HIS A 44 -13.71 -3.11 5.51
N LEU A 45 -12.85 -4.04 5.12
CA LEU A 45 -11.55 -3.72 4.49
C LEU A 45 -11.75 -2.91 3.20
N ILE A 46 -12.65 -3.36 2.32
CA ILE A 46 -12.97 -2.67 1.06
C ILE A 46 -13.51 -1.26 1.33
N ALA A 47 -14.39 -1.09 2.32
CA ALA A 47 -14.90 0.21 2.71
C ALA A 47 -13.77 1.15 3.15
N ASN A 48 -12.84 0.67 3.98
CA ASN A 48 -11.68 1.44 4.44
C ASN A 48 -10.73 1.78 3.28
N MET A 49 -10.47 0.85 2.36
CA MET A 49 -9.64 1.12 1.18
C MET A 49 -10.27 2.18 0.28
N ASN A 50 -11.59 2.15 0.08
CA ASN A 50 -12.29 3.18 -0.67
C ASN A 50 -12.22 4.55 0.01
N MET A 51 -12.26 4.62 1.35
CA MET A 51 -12.03 5.86 2.09
C MET A 51 -10.60 6.38 1.88
N LEU A 52 -9.61 5.50 1.92
CA LEU A 52 -8.20 5.85 1.67
C LEU A 52 -8.02 6.41 0.26
N LEU A 53 -8.56 5.73 -0.76
CA LEU A 53 -8.47 6.19 -2.16
C LEU A 53 -9.09 7.58 -2.35
N ARG A 54 -10.24 7.84 -1.73
CA ARG A 54 -10.86 9.18 -1.76
C ARG A 54 -10.00 10.24 -1.06
N SER A 55 -9.30 9.87 0.00
CA SER A 55 -8.36 10.78 0.66
C SER A 55 -7.15 11.07 -0.23
N GLN A 56 -6.57 10.03 -0.85
CA GLN A 56 -5.45 10.18 -1.77
C GLN A 56 -5.81 11.03 -3.00
N GLN A 57 -7.00 10.84 -3.56
CA GLN A 57 -7.51 11.69 -4.65
C GLN A 57 -7.56 13.18 -4.29
N LYS A 58 -7.84 13.53 -3.03
CA LYS A 58 -7.81 14.92 -2.55
C LYS A 58 -6.40 15.46 -2.39
N LEU A 59 -5.42 14.58 -2.12
CA LEU A 59 -4.02 14.95 -1.93
C LEU A 59 -3.24 14.99 -3.25
N ALA A 60 -3.73 14.34 -4.32
CA ALA A 60 -3.14 14.36 -5.65
C ALA A 60 -2.71 15.77 -6.13
N PRO A 61 -3.53 16.83 -6.07
CA PRO A 61 -3.10 18.16 -6.53
C PRO A 61 -2.00 18.79 -5.65
N ILE A 62 -1.87 18.36 -4.39
CA ILE A 62 -0.77 18.80 -3.52
C ILE A 62 0.50 18.04 -3.89
N GLN A 63 0.39 16.74 -4.18
CA GLN A 63 1.50 15.93 -4.68
C GLN A 63 2.06 16.51 -5.97
N ASP A 64 1.21 16.90 -6.92
CA ASP A 64 1.62 17.55 -8.17
C ASP A 64 2.39 18.86 -7.92
N LYS A 65 1.97 19.65 -6.93
CA LYS A 65 2.66 20.91 -6.58
C LYS A 65 4.00 20.65 -5.90
N LEU A 66 4.07 19.63 -5.04
CA LEU A 66 5.30 19.23 -4.37
C LEU A 66 6.34 18.75 -5.39
N ILE A 67 5.92 17.91 -6.35
CA ILE A 67 6.80 17.42 -7.42
C ILE A 67 7.36 18.60 -8.22
N LYS A 68 6.49 19.51 -8.70
CA LYS A 68 6.94 20.70 -9.44
C LYS A 68 7.87 21.62 -8.66
N PHE A 69 7.64 21.72 -7.35
CA PHE A 69 8.51 22.51 -6.48
C PHE A 69 9.89 21.83 -6.33
N MET A 70 9.90 20.52 -6.13
CA MET A 70 11.14 19.75 -6.07
C MET A 70 11.93 19.80 -7.38
N GLU A 71 11.27 19.68 -8.54
CA GLU A 71 11.89 19.83 -9.85
C GLU A 71 12.62 21.18 -9.96
N ARG A 72 11.94 22.26 -9.58
CA ARG A 72 12.54 23.60 -9.57
C ARG A 72 13.75 23.72 -8.63
N GLU A 73 13.66 23.18 -7.42
CA GLU A 73 14.79 23.25 -6.47
C GLU A 73 15.99 22.44 -6.97
N ILE A 74 15.76 21.32 -7.68
CA ILE A 74 16.82 20.55 -8.33
C ILE A 74 17.46 21.38 -9.46
N ASP A 75 16.63 21.99 -10.32
CA ASP A 75 17.11 22.85 -11.41
C ASP A 75 17.94 24.04 -10.87
N ASP A 76 17.49 24.68 -9.79
CA ASP A 76 18.19 25.81 -9.15
C ASP A 76 19.55 25.36 -8.56
N ILE A 77 19.63 24.12 -8.03
CA ILE A 77 20.88 23.52 -7.54
C ILE A 77 21.82 23.18 -8.70
N GLU A 78 21.31 22.60 -9.78
CA GLU A 78 22.11 22.28 -10.98
C GLU A 78 22.66 23.54 -11.65
N GLU A 79 21.85 24.59 -11.78
CA GLU A 79 22.30 25.90 -12.28
C GLU A 79 23.36 26.50 -11.34
N THR A 80 23.17 26.39 -10.03
CA THR A 80 24.15 26.86 -9.04
C THR A 80 25.42 26.02 -9.02
N ASP A 81 25.40 24.75 -9.42
CA ASP A 81 26.59 23.91 -9.51
C ASP A 81 27.22 23.92 -10.92
N SER A 82 26.54 24.52 -11.91
CA SER A 82 27.02 24.65 -13.29
C SER A 82 28.36 25.38 -13.41
N TRP A 83 28.70 26.28 -12.47
CA TRP A 83 30.02 26.93 -12.46
C TRP A 83 31.16 25.99 -12.05
N LYS A 84 30.86 24.90 -11.33
CA LYS A 84 31.85 23.88 -10.94
C LYS A 84 32.22 22.98 -12.12
N TYR A 85 31.26 22.78 -13.02
CA TYR A 85 31.40 22.04 -14.27
C TYR A 85 31.54 23.04 -15.43
N GLY A 86 32.67 23.76 -15.49
CA GLY A 86 32.96 24.67 -16.60
C GLY A 86 32.82 23.98 -17.96
N THR A 87 32.51 24.75 -19.02
CA THR A 87 32.10 24.37 -20.39
C THR A 87 33.01 23.42 -21.19
N ASP A 88 33.82 22.54 -20.60
CA ASP A 88 34.70 21.65 -21.36
C ASP A 88 35.07 20.35 -20.66
N GLU A 89 34.09 19.61 -20.14
CA GLU A 89 34.33 18.23 -19.72
C GLU A 89 33.20 17.32 -20.22
N ASN A 90 33.32 16.96 -21.51
CA ASN A 90 32.77 15.73 -22.06
C ASN A 90 33.44 14.53 -21.34
N TYR A 91 33.11 14.31 -20.07
CA TYR A 91 33.30 13.00 -19.46
C TYR A 91 32.17 12.12 -19.97
N ASP A 92 32.37 11.58 -21.16
CA ASP A 92 31.79 10.29 -21.50
C ASP A 92 32.24 9.33 -20.39
N ILE A 93 31.36 9.11 -19.41
CA ILE A 93 31.49 7.96 -18.52
C ILE A 93 31.28 6.77 -19.43
N GLU A 94 32.36 6.28 -20.04
CA GLU A 94 32.39 4.97 -20.66
C GLU A 94 32.03 3.98 -19.57
N PHE A 95 30.77 3.55 -19.58
CA PHE A 95 30.28 2.45 -18.78
C PHE A 95 31.09 1.23 -19.23
N ASN A 96 32.18 0.91 -18.52
CA ASN A 96 32.94 -0.30 -18.78
C ASN A 96 32.03 -1.48 -18.41
N GLU A 97 31.44 -2.13 -19.41
CA GLU A 97 30.56 -3.31 -19.27
C GLU A 97 31.25 -4.52 -18.59
N ASN A 98 32.51 -4.39 -18.18
CA ASN A 98 33.26 -5.43 -17.48
C ASN A 98 33.36 -5.24 -15.96
N ASP A 99 32.61 -4.31 -15.35
CA ASP A 99 32.44 -4.32 -13.89
C ASP A 99 31.38 -5.39 -13.54
N ASP A 100 31.76 -6.63 -13.85
CA ASP A 100 31.12 -7.85 -13.40
C ASP A 100 31.30 -7.88 -11.89
N TRP A 101 30.26 -7.48 -11.16
CA TRP A 101 30.13 -7.82 -9.76
C TRP A 101 29.98 -9.35 -9.71
N GLU A 102 31.11 -10.06 -9.84
CA GLU A 102 31.23 -11.47 -9.52
C GLU A 102 30.91 -11.60 -8.03
N ASP A 103 29.61 -11.78 -7.78
CA ASP A 103 29.07 -12.31 -6.55
C ASP A 103 29.73 -13.69 -6.38
N ASN A 104 30.87 -13.71 -5.70
CA ASN A 104 31.46 -14.94 -5.21
C ASN A 104 30.49 -15.44 -4.13
N GLU A 105 29.47 -16.19 -4.57
CA GLU A 105 28.81 -17.18 -3.74
C GLU A 105 29.89 -18.19 -3.35
N ASP A 106 30.63 -17.85 -2.29
CA ASP A 106 31.51 -18.78 -1.61
C ASP A 106 30.63 -19.95 -1.14
N GLU A 107 30.74 -21.05 -1.88
CA GLU A 107 30.52 -22.40 -1.40
C GLU A 107 31.28 -22.59 -0.08
N GLU A 108 30.60 -22.39 1.04
CA GLU A 108 30.92 -23.14 2.26
C GLU A 108 29.77 -24.06 2.61
N SER A 109 29.86 -25.26 2.03
CA SER A 109 29.38 -26.48 2.61
C SER A 109 29.96 -26.69 4.01
N PHE A 110 29.10 -26.69 5.04
CA PHE A 110 29.20 -27.64 6.16
C PHE A 110 27.85 -27.87 6.85
#